data_AF-A0AAU7VU81-F1
#
_entry.id   AF-A0AAU7VU81-F1
#
_cell.length_a   1.000
_cell.length_b   1.000
_cell.length_c   1.000
_cell.angle_alpha   90.00
_cell.angle_beta   90.00
_cell.angle_gamma   90.00
#
_symmetry.space_group_name_H-M   'P 1'
#
loop_
_entity.id
_entity.type
_entity.pdbx_description
1 polymer ?
#
loop_
_entity_poly.entity_id
_entity_poly.type
_entity_poly.pdbx_seq_one_letter_code
_entity_poly.pdbx_strand_id
1 'polypeptide(L)'
;MAQTSPIARTERITEITVDDVAALGIGTAIFGTGGGGAVYTSQIMVENALRDHGPVPLVTVDDLGPDDVVILMSGIGAPTVGIEMLSATGQIHALLAEAERLLGRKVTTLMAAEIGGGNGVQPVGWAARLGLKVLDADGMGRAFPDAAMVAMNVAGVPCEWAVQSDVVGNISVMKTIDLHWLERHARALTVASGSICLGAHYPMTAEQVRGAVIEGTVSASIRVGHALMSSSDPVNAVAAELDARVLMTGKITDLDRRTAGGFVRGSVTISGTGADRGRLQRLELQNENLLVLEDGAVLASVPDLITIIDAETGHAITTEMLRFGQRVSVLAWACDPIWRTPRGLELAGPAAFGYDLPYVPFEGATR
;
A
#
# COMPACT_ATOMS: atom_id res chain seq x y z
N MET A 1 -11.05 -36.86 -4.00
CA MET A 1 -10.70 -36.75 -2.58
C MET A 1 -9.86 -35.49 -2.42
N ALA A 2 -10.49 -34.41 -1.95
CA ALA A 2 -9.82 -33.13 -1.75
C ALA A 2 -8.88 -33.25 -0.55
N GLN A 3 -7.58 -33.15 -0.78
CA GLN A 3 -6.59 -32.97 0.27
C GLN A 3 -6.59 -31.49 0.64
N THR A 4 -7.28 -31.16 1.72
CA THR A 4 -7.13 -29.89 2.43
C THR A 4 -5.73 -29.84 3.04
N SER A 5 -4.91 -28.92 2.55
CA SER A 5 -3.60 -28.59 3.11
C SER A 5 -3.75 -28.02 4.53
N PRO A 6 -2.93 -28.44 5.52
CA PRO A 6 -3.03 -27.95 6.88
C PRO A 6 -2.19 -26.67 7.03
N ILE A 7 -2.72 -25.53 6.58
CA ILE A 7 -2.21 -24.24 7.08
C ILE A 7 -2.76 -24.12 8.51
N ALA A 8 -1.86 -24.21 9.49
CA ALA A 8 -2.19 -23.93 10.88
C ALA A 8 -2.90 -22.57 10.92
N ARG A 9 -4.13 -22.53 11.45
CA ARG A 9 -4.85 -21.28 11.68
C ARG A 9 -3.99 -20.44 12.63
N THR A 10 -3.23 -19.51 12.09
CA THR A 10 -2.58 -18.44 12.86
C THR A 10 -3.68 -17.74 13.66
N GLU A 11 -3.44 -17.54 14.96
CA GLU A 11 -4.40 -16.84 15.81
C GLU A 11 -4.78 -15.49 15.19
N ARG A 12 -6.07 -15.19 15.21
CA ARG A 12 -6.60 -13.95 14.65
C ARG A 12 -6.07 -12.78 15.47
N ILE A 13 -5.45 -11.80 14.80
CA ILE A 13 -5.03 -10.54 15.43
C ILE A 13 -6.29 -9.71 15.68
N THR A 14 -6.57 -9.41 16.95
CA THR A 14 -7.77 -8.64 17.37
C THR A 14 -7.47 -7.21 17.78
N GLU A 15 -6.22 -6.90 18.06
CA GLU A 15 -5.74 -5.56 18.36
C GLU A 15 -4.29 -5.41 17.87
N ILE A 16 -3.90 -4.17 17.59
CA ILE A 16 -2.54 -3.81 17.22
C ILE A 16 -1.90 -3.13 18.42
N THR A 17 -0.80 -3.70 18.89
CA THR A 17 0.00 -3.22 20.01
C THR A 17 1.31 -2.62 19.51
N VAL A 18 2.09 -2.04 20.42
CA VAL A 18 3.43 -1.50 20.10
C VAL A 18 4.35 -2.58 19.53
N ASP A 19 4.20 -3.84 19.98
CA ASP A 19 5.08 -4.95 19.58
C ASP A 19 4.83 -5.40 18.12
N ASP A 20 3.65 -5.10 17.59
CA ASP A 20 3.26 -5.44 16.22
C ASP A 20 3.80 -4.42 15.20
N VAL A 21 4.19 -3.21 15.63
CA VAL A 21 4.49 -2.07 14.73
C VAL A 21 5.69 -2.34 13.84
N ALA A 22 6.71 -3.04 14.35
CA ALA A 22 7.88 -3.43 13.56
C ALA A 22 7.51 -4.42 12.45
N ALA A 23 6.71 -5.43 12.77
CA ALA A 23 6.25 -6.42 11.79
C ALA A 23 5.32 -5.76 10.75
N LEU A 24 4.38 -4.93 11.22
CA LEU A 24 3.51 -4.14 10.33
C LEU A 24 4.33 -3.31 9.35
N GLY A 25 5.32 -2.54 9.83
CA GLY A 25 6.15 -1.70 8.97
C GLY A 25 6.92 -2.47 7.90
N ILE A 26 7.46 -3.65 8.25
CA ILE A 26 8.15 -4.53 7.29
C ILE A 26 7.16 -5.03 6.23
N GLY A 27 5.99 -5.51 6.64
CA GLY A 27 4.96 -6.02 5.74
C GLY A 27 4.45 -4.95 4.79
N THR A 28 4.09 -3.77 5.30
CA THR A 28 3.59 -2.66 4.48
C THR A 28 4.66 -2.20 3.49
N ALA A 29 5.95 -2.21 3.86
CA ALA A 29 7.03 -1.91 2.91
C ALA A 29 7.08 -2.93 1.74
N ILE A 30 6.87 -4.22 2.03
CA ILE A 30 6.85 -5.29 1.03
C ILE A 30 5.64 -5.13 0.10
N PHE A 31 4.44 -4.96 0.64
CA PHE A 31 3.22 -4.67 -0.11
C PHE A 31 3.23 -3.30 -0.81
N GLY A 32 4.14 -2.40 -0.41
CA GLY A 32 4.35 -1.11 -1.05
C GLY A 32 4.83 -1.21 -2.49
N THR A 33 5.36 -2.36 -2.93
CA THR A 33 5.81 -2.57 -4.32
C THR A 33 6.78 -1.49 -4.82
N GLY A 34 7.58 -0.93 -3.91
CA GLY A 34 8.52 0.16 -4.20
C GLY A 34 7.99 1.58 -3.89
N GLY A 35 6.70 1.74 -3.60
CA GLY A 35 6.03 3.00 -3.24
C GLY A 35 5.39 2.99 -1.84
N GLY A 36 4.31 3.76 -1.66
CA GLY A 36 3.55 3.84 -0.39
C GLY A 36 4.14 4.75 0.70
N GLY A 37 5.27 5.40 0.43
CA GLY A 37 5.92 6.34 1.34
C GLY A 37 6.80 5.70 2.42
N ALA A 38 7.53 6.54 3.15
CA ALA A 38 8.55 6.10 4.10
C ALA A 38 7.95 5.45 5.37
N VAL A 39 8.38 4.22 5.65
CA VAL A 39 7.89 3.43 6.79
C VAL A 39 8.53 3.86 8.11
N TYR A 40 9.84 4.09 8.15
CA TYR A 40 10.57 4.27 9.41
C TYR A 40 10.03 5.40 10.28
N THR A 41 9.85 6.58 9.68
CA THR A 41 9.28 7.74 10.38
C THR A 41 7.85 7.47 10.85
N SER A 42 7.06 6.77 10.03
CA SER A 42 5.70 6.36 10.35
C SER A 42 5.65 5.41 11.55
N GLN A 43 6.55 4.42 11.60
CA GLN A 43 6.66 3.49 12.74
C GLN A 43 6.88 4.24 14.05
N ILE A 44 7.85 5.16 14.11
CA ILE A 44 8.13 5.92 15.34
C ILE A 44 6.89 6.69 15.81
N MET A 45 6.17 7.32 14.88
CA MET A 45 4.96 8.06 15.20
C MET A 45 3.85 7.16 15.74
N VAL A 46 3.67 5.97 15.14
CA VAL A 46 2.66 4.99 15.56
C VAL A 46 3.00 4.38 16.90
N GLU A 47 4.25 3.98 17.13
CA GLU A 47 4.70 3.45 18.42
C GLU A 47 4.44 4.44 19.55
N ASN A 48 4.75 5.72 19.33
CA ASN A 48 4.46 6.76 20.33
C ASN A 48 2.95 6.91 20.55
N ALA A 49 2.14 6.91 19.49
CA ALA A 49 0.69 7.00 19.61
C ALA A 49 0.11 5.81 20.41
N LEU A 50 0.58 4.59 20.17
CA LEU A 50 0.14 3.40 20.89
C LEU A 50 0.62 3.39 22.35
N ARG A 51 1.80 3.92 22.65
CA ARG A 51 2.28 4.10 24.03
C ARG A 51 1.43 5.12 24.81
N ASP A 52 1.02 6.21 24.14
CA ASP A 52 0.28 7.30 24.78
C ASP A 52 -1.22 7.01 24.90
N HIS A 53 -1.81 6.29 23.94
CA HIS A 53 -3.26 6.09 23.83
C HIS A 53 -3.72 4.64 23.98
N GLY A 54 -2.79 3.67 24.02
CA GLY A 54 -3.07 2.25 24.15
C GLY A 54 -3.23 1.52 22.79
N PRO A 55 -3.49 0.20 22.84
CA PRO A 55 -3.65 -0.63 21.66
C PRO A 55 -4.92 -0.26 20.87
N VAL A 56 -4.90 -0.56 19.57
CA VAL A 56 -6.00 -0.24 18.64
C VAL A 56 -6.74 -1.52 18.25
N PRO A 57 -8.07 -1.60 18.42
CA PRO A 57 -8.83 -2.75 17.96
C PRO A 57 -8.73 -2.94 16.44
N LEU A 58 -8.43 -4.15 16.01
CA LEU A 58 -8.41 -4.57 14.60
C LEU A 58 -9.67 -5.39 14.30
N VAL A 59 -10.55 -4.84 13.48
CA VAL A 59 -11.82 -5.47 13.11
C VAL A 59 -11.81 -5.90 11.65
N THR A 60 -12.49 -6.99 11.35
CA THR A 60 -12.79 -7.46 9.99
C THR A 60 -14.13 -6.89 9.52
N VAL A 61 -14.44 -7.04 8.23
CA VAL A 61 -15.73 -6.65 7.66
C VAL A 61 -16.90 -7.34 8.38
N ASP A 62 -16.71 -8.57 8.85
CA ASP A 62 -17.75 -9.34 9.54
C ASP A 62 -18.01 -8.91 11.00
N ASP A 63 -17.12 -8.13 11.62
CA ASP A 63 -17.38 -7.58 12.96
C ASP A 63 -18.09 -6.22 12.91
N LEU A 64 -18.25 -5.62 11.73
CA LEU A 64 -18.91 -4.32 11.59
C LEU A 64 -20.41 -4.43 11.87
N GLY A 65 -20.88 -3.62 12.81
CA GLY A 65 -22.28 -3.47 13.15
C GLY A 65 -23.04 -2.52 12.22
N PRO A 66 -24.39 -2.47 12.33
CA PRO A 66 -25.22 -1.60 11.50
C PRO A 66 -24.97 -0.10 11.72
N ASP A 67 -24.43 0.28 12.88
CA ASP A 67 -24.10 1.66 13.22
C ASP A 67 -22.64 2.03 12.94
N ASP A 68 -21.82 1.06 12.48
CA ASP A 68 -20.44 1.33 12.14
C ASP A 68 -20.33 2.12 10.83
N VAL A 69 -19.52 3.16 10.90
CA VAL A 69 -19.08 3.97 9.76
C VAL A 69 -17.57 3.78 9.63
N VAL A 70 -17.16 3.29 8.47
CA VAL A 70 -15.77 3.20 8.04
C VAL A 70 -15.42 4.45 7.23
N ILE A 71 -14.26 5.03 7.45
CA ILE A 71 -13.72 6.08 6.58
C ILE A 71 -12.31 5.71 6.12
N LEU A 72 -12.01 5.96 4.86
CA LEU A 72 -10.66 5.84 4.34
C LEU A 72 -9.87 7.10 4.67
N MET A 73 -8.64 6.92 5.18
CA MET A 73 -7.68 7.99 5.39
C MET A 73 -6.31 7.63 4.79
N SER A 74 -5.60 8.63 4.25
CA SER A 74 -4.26 8.46 3.68
C SER A 74 -3.45 9.76 3.66
N GLY A 75 -2.14 9.63 3.49
CA GLY A 75 -1.27 10.73 3.08
C GLY A 75 -1.17 10.83 1.57
N ILE A 76 -1.14 12.06 1.07
CA ILE A 76 -0.86 12.39 -0.33
C ILE A 76 0.32 13.38 -0.37
N GLY A 77 1.30 13.15 -1.24
CA GLY A 77 2.42 14.06 -1.37
C GLY A 77 3.66 13.43 -1.98
N ALA A 78 4.76 14.18 -1.91
CA ALA A 78 6.06 13.72 -2.38
C ALA A 78 6.74 12.91 -1.27
N PRO A 79 7.11 11.62 -1.51
CA PRO A 79 7.81 10.81 -0.51
C PRO A 79 9.08 11.47 0.03
N THR A 80 9.82 12.17 -0.83
CA THR A 80 11.04 12.90 -0.45
C THR A 80 10.79 14.02 0.56
N VAL A 81 9.59 14.63 0.56
CA VAL A 81 9.20 15.66 1.52
C VAL A 81 8.65 15.03 2.80
N GLY A 82 7.85 13.98 2.70
CA GLY A 82 7.25 13.29 3.85
C GLY A 82 8.27 12.68 4.83
N ILE A 83 9.51 12.45 4.40
CA ILE A 83 10.60 12.02 5.27
C ILE A 83 11.04 13.14 6.24
N GLU A 84 10.96 14.40 5.82
CA GLU A 84 11.42 15.57 6.60
C GLU A 84 10.26 16.34 7.25
N MET A 85 9.09 16.38 6.60
CA MET A 85 7.93 17.14 7.05
C MET A 85 6.89 16.23 7.69
N LEU A 86 6.97 16.11 9.03
CA LEU A 86 6.04 15.30 9.82
C LEU A 86 4.64 15.92 9.87
N SER A 87 3.62 15.06 9.94
CA SER A 87 2.24 15.50 10.15
C SER A 87 2.07 16.20 11.49
N ALA A 88 1.36 17.33 11.50
CA ALA A 88 0.98 18.01 12.73
C ALA A 88 -0.09 17.19 13.48
N THR A 89 0.02 17.06 14.80
CA THR A 89 -0.94 16.26 15.60
C THR A 89 -2.39 16.73 15.42
N GLY A 90 -2.62 18.04 15.28
CA GLY A 90 -3.97 18.58 15.08
C GLY A 90 -4.59 18.28 13.70
N GLN A 91 -3.77 17.90 12.72
CA GLN A 91 -4.19 17.69 11.32
C GLN A 91 -5.24 16.58 11.21
N ILE A 92 -5.02 15.43 11.87
CA ILE A 92 -5.95 14.30 11.86
C ILE A 92 -7.28 14.62 12.55
N HIS A 93 -7.26 15.42 13.62
CA HIS A 93 -8.47 15.81 14.34
C HIS A 93 -9.32 16.77 13.52
N ALA A 94 -8.69 17.77 12.86
CA ALA A 94 -9.38 18.71 11.99
C ALA A 94 -9.97 18.00 10.76
N LEU A 95 -9.22 17.06 10.18
CA LEU A 95 -9.65 16.24 9.05
C LEU A 95 -10.88 15.39 9.41
N LEU A 96 -10.83 14.65 10.53
CA LEU A 96 -11.96 13.82 10.97
C LEU A 96 -13.17 14.67 11.35
N ALA A 97 -12.97 15.79 12.07
CA ALA A 97 -14.06 16.66 12.48
C ALA A 97 -14.84 17.22 11.28
N GLU A 98 -14.13 17.62 10.21
CA GLU A 98 -14.78 18.10 8.99
C GLU A 98 -15.49 16.96 8.24
N ALA A 99 -14.87 15.78 8.16
CA ALA A 99 -15.50 14.60 7.57
C ALA A 99 -16.81 14.22 8.29
N GLU A 100 -16.81 14.18 9.62
CA GLU A 100 -18.00 13.93 10.44
C GLU A 100 -19.06 15.03 10.30
N ARG A 101 -18.63 16.29 10.14
CA ARG A 101 -19.54 17.42 9.89
C ARG A 101 -20.27 17.27 8.57
N LEU A 102 -19.56 16.84 7.51
CA LEU A 102 -20.16 16.59 6.19
C LEU A 102 -21.05 15.35 6.20
N LEU A 103 -20.64 14.30 6.91
CA LEU A 103 -21.39 13.06 7.04
C LEU A 103 -22.65 13.21 7.91
N GLY A 104 -22.62 14.11 8.91
CA GLY A 104 -23.66 14.27 9.91
C GLY A 104 -23.71 13.12 10.94
N ARG A 105 -22.70 12.24 10.97
CA ARG A 105 -22.56 11.11 11.90
C ARG A 105 -21.10 10.95 12.30
N LYS A 106 -20.89 10.26 13.43
CA LYS A 106 -19.56 9.92 13.92
C LYS A 106 -18.96 8.77 13.13
N VAL A 107 -17.66 8.85 12.86
CA VAL A 107 -16.88 7.75 12.30
C VAL A 107 -16.50 6.82 13.45
N THR A 108 -16.49 5.52 13.17
CA THR A 108 -16.19 4.48 14.18
C THR A 108 -14.92 3.70 13.87
N THR A 109 -14.57 3.62 12.59
CA THR A 109 -13.53 2.74 12.07
C THR A 109 -12.77 3.47 10.97
N LEU A 110 -11.44 3.40 11.03
CA LEU A 110 -10.52 3.95 10.05
C LEU A 110 -10.00 2.81 9.17
N MET A 111 -9.88 3.06 7.88
CA MET A 111 -9.25 2.15 6.92
C MET A 111 -8.13 2.88 6.16
N ALA A 112 -7.04 2.18 5.85
CA ALA A 112 -5.99 2.71 4.98
C ALA A 112 -6.50 2.83 3.54
N ALA A 113 -6.03 3.84 2.79
CA ALA A 113 -6.26 3.86 1.34
C ALA A 113 -5.51 2.76 0.62
N GLU A 114 -4.25 2.59 1.02
CA GLU A 114 -3.34 1.58 0.52
C GLU A 114 -2.58 0.99 1.69
N ILE A 115 -2.32 -0.30 1.65
CA ILE A 115 -1.48 -0.98 2.64
C ILE A 115 0.01 -0.69 2.43
N GLY A 116 0.39 -0.10 1.30
CA GLY A 116 1.77 0.16 0.93
C GLY A 116 2.47 1.19 1.83
N GLY A 117 3.69 0.87 2.26
CA GLY A 117 4.61 1.79 2.91
C GLY A 117 4.06 2.49 4.16
N GLY A 118 4.37 3.78 4.30
CA GLY A 118 3.90 4.61 5.42
C GLY A 118 2.38 4.80 5.44
N ASN A 119 1.71 4.73 4.29
CA ASN A 119 0.24 4.80 4.22
C ASN A 119 -0.45 3.58 4.83
N GLY A 120 0.21 2.41 4.87
CA GLY A 120 -0.28 1.25 5.62
C GLY A 120 -0.02 1.30 7.13
N VAL A 121 0.98 2.07 7.57
CA VAL A 121 1.39 2.13 9.00
C VAL A 121 0.66 3.23 9.76
N GLN A 122 0.68 4.45 9.24
CA GLN A 122 0.15 5.64 9.91
C GLN A 122 -1.32 5.55 10.37
N PRO A 123 -2.24 4.91 9.59
CA PRO A 123 -3.61 4.65 10.02
C PRO A 123 -3.77 4.12 11.45
N VAL A 124 -2.87 3.25 11.90
CA VAL A 124 -2.91 2.71 13.27
C VAL A 124 -2.67 3.80 14.31
N GLY A 125 -1.66 4.64 14.10
CA GLY A 125 -1.36 5.75 15.02
C GLY A 125 -2.44 6.83 14.99
N TRP A 126 -3.07 7.06 13.84
CA TRP A 126 -4.22 7.96 13.75
C TRP A 126 -5.41 7.41 14.52
N ALA A 127 -5.73 6.13 14.33
CA ALA A 127 -6.82 5.47 15.05
C ALA A 127 -6.60 5.49 16.57
N ALA A 128 -5.38 5.25 17.05
CA ALA A 128 -5.02 5.34 18.47
C ALA A 128 -5.32 6.75 19.04
N ARG A 129 -4.90 7.80 18.35
CA ARG A 129 -5.13 9.21 18.76
C ARG A 129 -6.59 9.63 18.69
N LEU A 130 -7.33 9.10 17.73
CA LEU A 130 -8.74 9.44 17.49
C LEU A 130 -9.71 8.57 18.30
N GLY A 131 -9.24 7.48 18.92
CA GLY A 131 -10.09 6.51 19.62
C GLY A 131 -10.97 5.70 18.66
N LEU A 132 -10.46 5.39 17.46
CA LEU A 132 -11.16 4.62 16.43
C LEU A 132 -10.64 3.19 16.35
N LYS A 133 -11.44 2.30 15.76
CA LYS A 133 -11.00 0.98 15.32
C LYS A 133 -10.22 1.08 14.01
N VAL A 134 -9.39 0.09 13.69
CA VAL A 134 -8.83 -0.10 12.34
C VAL A 134 -9.53 -1.28 11.68
N LEU A 135 -9.97 -1.09 10.43
CA LEU A 135 -10.44 -2.20 9.60
C LEU A 135 -9.22 -2.97 9.07
N ASP A 136 -9.21 -4.30 9.20
CA ASP A 136 -8.25 -5.20 8.56
C ASP A 136 -8.57 -5.30 7.07
N ALA A 137 -8.37 -4.19 6.38
CA ALA A 137 -8.55 -4.03 4.96
C ALA A 137 -7.86 -2.73 4.49
N ASP A 138 -7.68 -2.61 3.19
CA ASP A 138 -7.35 -1.36 2.55
C ASP A 138 -8.08 -1.23 1.20
N GLY A 139 -7.88 -0.10 0.53
CA GLY A 139 -8.49 0.17 -0.76
C GLY A 139 -7.69 -0.36 -1.96
N MET A 140 -6.44 -0.82 -1.80
CA MET A 140 -5.56 -1.09 -2.95
C MET A 140 -4.90 -2.48 -2.94
N GLY A 141 -4.65 -3.08 -1.78
CA GLY A 141 -3.90 -4.34 -1.60
C GLY A 141 -2.41 -4.22 -1.92
N ARG A 142 -1.99 -3.05 -2.42
CA ARG A 142 -0.63 -2.62 -2.77
C ARG A 142 -0.58 -1.10 -2.76
N ALA A 143 0.55 -0.50 -3.13
CA ALA A 143 0.56 0.93 -3.48
C ALA A 143 0.15 1.18 -4.93
N PHE A 144 -0.59 2.25 -5.17
CA PHE A 144 -0.86 2.81 -6.51
C PHE A 144 -0.70 4.33 -6.52
N PRO A 145 -0.35 4.93 -7.68
CA PRO A 145 0.00 6.34 -7.73
C PRO A 145 -1.19 7.32 -7.83
N ASP A 146 -2.41 6.82 -8.06
CA ASP A 146 -3.59 7.63 -8.42
C ASP A 146 -4.79 7.24 -7.54
N ALA A 147 -5.48 8.22 -6.94
CA ALA A 147 -6.64 7.98 -6.09
C ALA A 147 -7.80 7.26 -6.79
N ALA A 148 -7.87 7.28 -8.13
CA ALA A 148 -8.84 6.50 -8.90
C ALA A 148 -8.57 4.98 -8.84
N MET A 149 -7.35 4.55 -8.53
CA MET A 149 -6.96 3.15 -8.43
C MET A 149 -7.31 2.57 -7.05
N VAL A 150 -8.58 2.62 -6.67
CA VAL A 150 -9.09 2.11 -5.39
C VAL A 150 -10.25 1.13 -5.59
N ALA A 151 -10.31 0.07 -4.79
CA ALA A 151 -11.29 -1.02 -4.84
C ALA A 151 -12.73 -0.51 -4.84
N MET A 152 -13.02 0.52 -4.05
CA MET A 152 -14.33 1.17 -3.98
C MET A 152 -14.77 1.75 -5.33
N ASN A 153 -13.84 2.30 -6.12
CA ASN A 153 -14.12 2.80 -7.47
C ASN A 153 -14.36 1.64 -8.45
N VAL A 154 -13.66 0.52 -8.29
CA VAL A 154 -13.91 -0.70 -9.07
C VAL A 154 -15.30 -1.26 -8.77
N ALA A 155 -15.70 -1.27 -7.50
CA ALA A 155 -17.00 -1.73 -7.02
C ALA A 155 -18.16 -0.75 -7.30
N GLY A 156 -17.87 0.45 -7.82
CA GLY A 156 -18.89 1.46 -8.13
C GLY A 156 -19.47 2.17 -6.91
N VAL A 157 -18.77 2.15 -5.77
CA VAL A 157 -19.16 2.94 -4.60
C VAL A 157 -18.94 4.43 -4.92
N PRO A 158 -19.93 5.30 -4.70
CA PRO A 158 -19.79 6.72 -4.98
C PRO A 158 -18.89 7.40 -3.94
N CYS A 159 -18.03 8.32 -4.40
CA CYS A 159 -17.28 9.23 -3.55
C CYS A 159 -17.85 10.65 -3.70
N GLU A 160 -18.80 11.01 -2.84
CA GLU A 160 -19.50 12.30 -2.95
C GLU A 160 -18.63 13.52 -2.62
N TRP A 161 -17.66 13.32 -1.72
CA TRP A 161 -16.74 14.35 -1.28
C TRP A 161 -15.44 13.74 -0.79
N ALA A 162 -14.40 14.57 -0.77
CA ALA A 162 -13.15 14.31 -0.07
C ALA A 162 -12.78 15.54 0.76
N VAL A 163 -12.20 15.30 1.92
CA VAL A 163 -11.60 16.34 2.77
C VAL A 163 -10.09 16.18 2.69
N GLN A 164 -9.38 17.29 2.57
CA GLN A 164 -7.92 17.34 2.58
C GLN A 164 -7.46 18.36 3.61
N SER A 165 -6.42 18.02 4.35
CA SER A 165 -5.81 18.87 5.37
C SER A 165 -4.32 19.02 5.12
N ASP A 166 -3.79 20.23 5.30
CA ASP A 166 -2.36 20.50 5.24
C ASP A 166 -1.72 20.62 6.64
N VAL A 167 -0.38 20.71 6.67
CA VAL A 167 0.37 20.72 7.93
C VAL A 167 0.20 22.01 8.75
N VAL A 168 -0.30 23.09 8.14
CA VAL A 168 -0.52 24.38 8.81
C VAL A 168 -1.95 24.53 9.35
N GLY A 169 -2.85 23.62 8.98
CA GLY A 169 -4.21 23.50 9.52
C GLY A 169 -5.31 23.97 8.57
N ASN A 170 -5.03 24.22 7.29
CA ASN A 170 -6.09 24.48 6.32
C ASN A 170 -6.85 23.19 6.02
N ILE A 171 -8.15 23.34 5.75
CA ILE A 171 -9.05 22.25 5.38
C ILE A 171 -9.71 22.61 4.05
N SER A 172 -9.61 21.71 3.08
CA SER A 172 -10.23 21.82 1.76
C SER A 172 -11.24 20.70 1.57
N VAL A 173 -12.46 21.04 1.14
CA VAL A 173 -13.50 20.07 0.78
C VAL A 173 -13.66 20.07 -0.73
N MET A 174 -13.54 18.90 -1.34
CA MET A 174 -13.67 18.72 -2.78
C MET A 174 -14.91 17.89 -3.08
N LYS A 175 -15.74 18.41 -4.00
CA LYS A 175 -16.82 17.68 -4.65
C LYS A 175 -16.50 17.63 -6.13
N THR A 176 -16.25 16.44 -6.65
CA THR A 176 -15.84 16.24 -8.05
C THR A 176 -16.80 15.30 -8.75
N ILE A 177 -16.79 15.35 -10.07
CA ILE A 177 -17.68 14.51 -10.88
C ILE A 177 -17.23 13.04 -10.91
N ASP A 178 -15.94 12.78 -10.69
CA ASP A 178 -15.32 11.47 -10.60
C ASP A 178 -13.99 11.55 -9.82
N LEU A 179 -13.33 10.39 -9.62
CA LEU A 179 -12.05 10.32 -8.93
C LEU A 179 -10.86 10.85 -9.73
N HIS A 180 -10.95 10.89 -11.06
CA HIS A 180 -9.87 11.44 -11.88
C HIS A 180 -9.76 12.97 -11.68
N TRP A 181 -10.91 13.65 -11.57
CA TRP A 181 -10.95 15.05 -11.17
C TRP A 181 -10.56 15.25 -9.70
N LEU A 182 -10.94 14.33 -8.81
CA LEU A 182 -10.51 14.38 -7.41
C LEU A 182 -8.99 14.37 -7.31
N GLU A 183 -8.35 13.39 -7.94
CA GLU A 183 -6.90 13.22 -7.97
C GLU A 183 -6.20 14.50 -8.48
N ARG A 184 -6.69 15.05 -9.60
CA ARG A 184 -6.15 16.28 -10.18
C ARG A 184 -6.22 17.48 -9.23
N HIS A 185 -7.35 17.67 -8.55
CA HIS A 185 -7.53 18.76 -7.59
C HIS A 185 -6.71 18.54 -6.32
N ALA A 186 -6.76 17.33 -5.75
CA ALA A 186 -6.04 16.96 -4.54
C ALA A 186 -4.53 17.13 -4.72
N ARG A 187 -3.99 16.73 -5.87
CA ARG A 187 -2.56 16.90 -6.21
C ARG A 187 -2.16 18.36 -6.35
N ALA A 188 -2.97 19.18 -7.03
CA ALA A 188 -2.71 20.61 -7.16
C ALA A 188 -2.71 21.33 -5.80
N LEU A 189 -3.68 21.02 -4.94
CA LEU A 189 -3.75 21.54 -3.58
C LEU A 189 -2.55 21.07 -2.74
N THR A 190 -2.16 19.80 -2.88
CA THR A 190 -1.02 19.24 -2.16
C THR A 190 0.27 19.96 -2.51
N VAL A 191 0.52 20.22 -3.80
CA VAL A 191 1.68 21.02 -4.24
C VAL A 191 1.65 22.42 -3.62
N ALA A 192 0.51 23.10 -3.66
CA ALA A 192 0.35 24.43 -3.07
C ALA A 192 0.53 24.44 -1.53
N SER A 193 0.26 23.31 -0.88
CA SER A 193 0.31 23.14 0.58
C SER A 193 1.69 22.72 1.12
N GLY A 194 2.74 22.76 0.28
CA GLY A 194 4.08 22.31 0.69
C GLY A 194 4.38 20.85 0.36
N SER A 195 3.61 20.23 -0.54
CA SER A 195 3.80 18.89 -1.09
C SER A 195 3.54 17.70 -0.15
N ILE A 196 2.83 17.93 0.96
CA ILE A 196 2.31 16.86 1.82
C ILE A 196 0.96 17.27 2.44
N CYS A 197 -0.03 16.39 2.35
CA CYS A 197 -1.35 16.55 2.96
C CYS A 197 -1.86 15.21 3.49
N LEU A 198 -2.87 15.26 4.36
CA LEU A 198 -3.70 14.10 4.70
C LEU A 198 -5.07 14.24 4.06
N GLY A 199 -5.63 13.13 3.59
CA GLY A 199 -6.95 13.06 2.97
C GLY A 199 -7.87 12.09 3.70
N ALA A 200 -9.17 12.38 3.66
CA ALA A 200 -10.23 11.49 4.10
C ALA A 200 -11.38 11.51 3.08
N HIS A 201 -11.85 10.33 2.68
CA HIS A 201 -12.97 10.17 1.76
C HIS A 201 -13.58 8.78 1.93
N TYR A 202 -14.55 8.42 1.08
CA TYR A 202 -15.25 7.12 1.14
C TYR A 202 -15.78 6.79 2.55
N PRO A 203 -16.63 7.64 3.15
CA PRO A 203 -17.42 7.17 4.28
C PRO A 203 -18.34 6.04 3.80
N MET A 204 -18.28 4.89 4.46
CA MET A 204 -19.00 3.69 4.08
C MET A 204 -19.71 3.06 5.29
N THR A 205 -20.91 2.53 5.05
CA THR A 205 -21.59 1.64 6.00
C THR A 205 -20.98 0.23 5.94
N ALA A 206 -21.25 -0.59 6.96
CA ALA A 206 -20.87 -2.00 6.97
C ALA A 206 -21.32 -2.77 5.71
N GLU A 207 -22.49 -2.43 5.14
CA GLU A 207 -23.01 -3.03 3.92
C GLU A 207 -22.16 -2.63 2.69
N GLN A 208 -21.80 -1.34 2.57
CA GLN A 208 -21.02 -0.84 1.45
C GLN A 208 -19.59 -1.34 1.43
N VAL A 209 -19.00 -1.61 2.60
CA VAL A 209 -17.63 -2.15 2.72
C VAL A 209 -17.54 -3.55 2.09
N ARG A 210 -18.59 -4.37 2.22
CA ARG A 210 -18.58 -5.76 1.77
C ARG A 210 -18.45 -5.85 0.25
N GLY A 211 -17.33 -6.40 -0.21
CA GLY A 211 -17.01 -6.52 -1.64
C GLY A 211 -16.50 -5.24 -2.30
N ALA A 212 -16.25 -4.18 -1.53
CA ALA A 212 -15.69 -2.91 -2.03
C ALA A 212 -14.29 -2.62 -1.49
N VAL A 213 -13.73 -3.48 -0.64
CA VAL A 213 -12.41 -3.34 -0.02
C VAL A 213 -11.61 -4.63 -0.21
N ILE A 214 -10.29 -4.55 0.02
CA ILE A 214 -9.41 -5.72 0.00
C ILE A 214 -9.13 -6.11 1.44
N GLU A 215 -9.70 -7.24 1.86
CA GLU A 215 -9.69 -7.69 3.26
C GLU A 215 -8.37 -8.35 3.66
N GLY A 216 -8.01 -8.25 4.94
CA GLY A 216 -6.90 -8.99 5.54
C GLY A 216 -5.51 -8.39 5.32
N THR A 217 -5.40 -7.17 4.77
CA THR A 217 -4.11 -6.62 4.34
C THR A 217 -3.25 -6.13 5.49
N VAL A 218 -3.86 -5.68 6.60
CA VAL A 218 -3.14 -5.29 7.82
C VAL A 218 -2.59 -6.54 8.51
N SER A 219 -3.41 -7.56 8.71
CA SER A 219 -2.97 -8.81 9.33
C SER A 219 -1.95 -9.56 8.45
N ALA A 220 -2.11 -9.55 7.12
CA ALA A 220 -1.12 -10.09 6.20
C ALA A 220 0.23 -9.38 6.32
N SER A 221 0.23 -8.05 6.42
CA SER A 221 1.47 -7.27 6.61
C SER A 221 2.19 -7.66 7.90
N ILE A 222 1.45 -7.81 9.02
CA ILE A 222 2.05 -8.24 10.29
C ILE A 222 2.63 -9.66 10.16
N ARG A 223 1.93 -10.61 9.53
CA ARG A 223 2.45 -11.97 9.34
C ARG A 223 3.73 -12.00 8.50
N VAL A 224 3.77 -11.25 7.39
CA VAL A 224 4.96 -11.11 6.54
C VAL A 224 6.13 -10.53 7.33
N GLY A 225 5.88 -9.51 8.16
CA GLY A 225 6.89 -8.93 9.02
C GLY A 225 7.48 -9.94 10.00
N HIS A 226 6.64 -10.74 10.66
CA HIS A 226 7.10 -11.81 11.53
C HIS A 226 7.86 -12.91 10.79
N ALA A 227 7.39 -13.31 9.60
CA ALA A 227 8.07 -14.31 8.78
C ALA A 227 9.50 -13.86 8.40
N LEU A 228 9.67 -12.58 8.06
CA LEU A 228 11.00 -12.00 7.82
C LEU A 228 11.86 -12.00 9.09
N MET A 229 11.35 -11.42 10.19
CA MET A 229 12.12 -11.19 11.42
C MET A 229 12.57 -12.47 12.11
N SER A 230 11.82 -13.56 11.94
CA SER A 230 12.08 -14.85 12.60
C SER A 230 12.94 -15.81 11.77
N SER A 231 13.24 -15.48 10.52
CA SER A 231 13.93 -16.37 9.60
C SER A 231 15.41 -16.03 9.42
N SER A 232 16.25 -17.06 9.36
CA SER A 232 17.65 -16.92 8.88
C SER A 232 17.75 -16.86 7.34
N ASP A 233 16.64 -17.14 6.65
CA ASP A 233 16.48 -17.02 5.20
C ASP A 233 15.25 -16.14 4.92
N PRO A 234 15.38 -14.81 5.08
CA PRO A 234 14.24 -13.90 5.08
C PRO A 234 13.55 -13.81 3.71
N VAL A 235 14.32 -13.90 2.62
CA VAL A 235 13.78 -13.84 1.25
C VAL A 235 12.79 -14.98 0.99
N ASN A 236 13.18 -16.22 1.29
CA ASN A 236 12.33 -17.37 1.06
C ASN A 236 11.17 -17.45 2.06
N ALA A 237 11.36 -16.96 3.29
CA ALA A 237 10.27 -16.88 4.28
C ALA A 237 9.17 -15.90 3.84
N VAL A 238 9.55 -14.71 3.37
CA VAL A 238 8.60 -13.74 2.80
C VAL A 238 7.91 -14.32 1.57
N ALA A 239 8.67 -14.96 0.68
CA ALA A 239 8.10 -15.56 -0.53
C ALA A 239 7.06 -16.65 -0.19
N ALA A 240 7.34 -17.49 0.80
CA ALA A 240 6.42 -18.53 1.24
C ALA A 240 5.15 -17.97 1.89
N GLU A 241 5.25 -16.94 2.74
CA GLU A 241 4.08 -16.32 3.39
C GLU A 241 3.14 -15.64 2.38
N LEU A 242 3.69 -15.11 1.27
CA LEU A 242 2.93 -14.40 0.23
C LEU A 242 2.44 -15.29 -0.92
N ASP A 243 2.82 -16.58 -0.97
CA ASP A 243 2.76 -17.40 -2.19
C ASP A 243 3.42 -16.68 -3.40
N ALA A 244 4.53 -15.99 -3.12
CA ALA A 244 5.29 -15.25 -4.11
C ALA A 244 6.37 -16.12 -4.74
N ARG A 245 6.71 -15.79 -5.98
CA ARG A 245 7.87 -16.36 -6.67
C ARG A 245 9.04 -15.39 -6.59
N VAL A 246 10.20 -15.90 -6.21
CA VAL A 246 11.48 -15.21 -6.41
C VAL A 246 11.85 -15.32 -7.91
N LEU A 247 11.66 -14.23 -8.66
CA LEU A 247 11.92 -14.20 -10.10
C LEU A 247 13.42 -14.25 -10.42
N MET A 248 14.23 -13.59 -9.59
CA MET A 248 15.69 -13.57 -9.69
C MET A 248 16.34 -13.02 -8.41
N THR A 249 17.54 -13.51 -8.10
CA THR A 249 18.48 -12.87 -7.17
C THR A 249 19.71 -12.36 -7.93
N GLY A 250 20.04 -11.08 -7.74
CA GLY A 250 21.05 -10.42 -8.56
C GLY A 250 21.64 -9.17 -7.94
N LYS A 251 22.33 -8.40 -8.80
CA LYS A 251 22.92 -7.10 -8.46
C LYS A 251 22.40 -6.04 -9.40
N ILE A 252 22.05 -4.87 -8.87
CA ILE A 252 21.65 -3.72 -9.71
C ILE A 252 22.87 -3.23 -10.51
N THR A 253 22.76 -3.26 -11.84
CA THR A 253 23.82 -2.86 -12.78
C THR A 253 23.50 -1.61 -13.57
N ASP A 254 22.24 -1.18 -13.61
CA ASP A 254 21.87 0.10 -14.22
C ASP A 254 20.58 0.64 -13.58
N LEU A 255 20.45 1.97 -13.56
CA LEU A 255 19.31 2.67 -12.96
C LEU A 255 19.09 4.02 -13.68
N ASP A 256 18.01 4.12 -14.45
CA ASP A 256 17.53 5.40 -15.02
C ASP A 256 16.32 5.86 -14.22
N ARG A 257 16.33 7.10 -13.72
CA ARG A 257 15.23 7.70 -12.95
C ARG A 257 15.06 9.16 -13.33
N ARG A 258 13.82 9.55 -13.59
CA ARG A 258 13.43 10.90 -13.95
C ARG A 258 12.11 11.26 -13.28
N THR A 259 12.06 12.43 -12.66
CA THR A 259 10.80 12.94 -12.10
C THR A 259 10.06 13.72 -13.18
N ALA A 260 8.85 13.27 -13.54
CA ALA A 260 8.01 13.92 -14.54
C ALA A 260 6.55 13.86 -14.10
N GLY A 261 5.82 14.99 -14.20
CA GLY A 261 4.40 15.05 -13.87
C GLY A 261 4.05 14.74 -12.40
N GLY A 262 5.00 14.88 -11.47
CA GLY A 262 4.82 14.53 -10.06
C GLY A 262 5.06 13.06 -9.72
N PHE A 263 5.55 12.26 -10.67
CA PHE A 263 5.89 10.85 -10.50
C PHE A 263 7.37 10.60 -10.81
N VAL A 264 7.97 9.63 -10.12
CA VAL A 264 9.31 9.11 -10.42
C VAL A 264 9.15 7.98 -11.44
N ARG A 265 9.57 8.22 -12.68
CA ARG A 265 9.56 7.22 -13.76
C ARG A 265 10.96 6.75 -14.08
N GLY A 266 11.10 5.51 -14.51
CA GLY A 266 12.42 4.97 -14.80
C GLY A 266 12.47 3.47 -15.01
N SER A 267 13.68 2.95 -15.03
CA SER A 267 13.93 1.52 -15.11
C SER A 267 15.14 1.13 -14.27
N VAL A 268 15.14 -0.11 -13.79
CA VAL A 268 16.27 -0.73 -13.09
C VAL A 268 16.65 -2.01 -13.82
N THR A 269 17.95 -2.21 -14.04
CA THR A 269 18.50 -3.43 -14.62
C THR A 269 19.24 -4.21 -13.55
N ILE A 270 18.92 -5.49 -13.43
CA ILE A 270 19.49 -6.41 -12.45
C ILE A 270 20.18 -7.54 -13.21
N SER A 271 21.45 -7.78 -12.88
CA SER A 271 22.21 -8.92 -13.40
C SER A 271 22.20 -10.05 -12.38
N GLY A 272 21.79 -11.25 -12.82
CA GLY A 272 21.63 -12.40 -11.95
C GLY A 272 22.94 -12.88 -11.34
N THR A 273 22.85 -13.41 -10.12
CA THR A 273 23.99 -13.93 -9.35
C THR A 273 23.72 -15.35 -8.87
N GLY A 274 24.76 -16.08 -8.45
CA GLY A 274 24.58 -17.46 -7.97
C GLY A 274 23.95 -18.37 -9.02
N ALA A 275 22.79 -18.96 -8.70
CA ALA A 275 22.01 -19.81 -9.61
C ALA A 275 21.45 -19.04 -10.82
N ASP A 276 21.26 -17.74 -10.70
CA ASP A 276 20.73 -16.88 -11.77
C ASP A 276 21.81 -16.26 -12.65
N ARG A 277 23.08 -16.68 -12.50
CA ARG A 277 24.19 -16.09 -13.25
C ARG A 277 23.97 -16.20 -14.75
N GLY A 278 24.10 -15.06 -15.44
CA GLY A 278 23.91 -14.95 -16.88
C GLY A 278 22.52 -14.49 -17.29
N ARG A 279 21.56 -14.45 -16.35
CA ARG A 279 20.24 -13.83 -16.55
C ARG A 279 20.31 -12.32 -16.38
N LEU A 280 19.42 -11.60 -17.06
CA LEU A 280 19.29 -10.15 -16.98
C LEU A 280 17.80 -9.79 -16.93
N GLN A 281 17.39 -9.10 -15.87
CA GLN A 281 16.02 -8.58 -15.76
C GLN A 281 16.02 -7.06 -15.79
N ARG A 282 15.04 -6.52 -16.49
CA ARG A 282 14.75 -5.09 -16.50
C ARG A 282 13.38 -4.87 -15.89
N LEU A 283 13.29 -3.96 -14.93
CA LEU A 283 12.03 -3.56 -14.32
C LEU A 283 11.70 -2.13 -14.71
N GLU A 284 10.44 -1.89 -15.06
CA GLU A 284 9.91 -0.55 -15.32
C GLU A 284 9.15 -0.05 -14.09
N LEU A 285 9.31 1.24 -13.78
CA LEU A 285 8.81 1.83 -12.54
C LEU A 285 8.18 3.21 -12.75
N GLN A 286 7.08 3.46 -12.03
CA GLN A 286 6.43 4.76 -11.85
C GLN A 286 5.98 4.88 -10.39
N ASN A 287 6.82 5.44 -9.52
CA ASN A 287 6.73 5.37 -8.05
C ASN A 287 6.79 3.93 -7.49
N GLU A 288 6.05 3.00 -8.09
CA GLU A 288 6.02 1.57 -7.82
C GLU A 288 6.66 0.77 -8.96
N ASN A 289 7.02 -0.49 -8.69
CA ASN A 289 7.45 -1.45 -9.71
C ASN A 289 6.22 -1.96 -10.47
N LEU A 290 6.24 -1.83 -11.80
CA LEU A 290 5.07 -2.09 -12.66
C LEU A 290 5.24 -3.28 -13.59
N LEU A 291 6.46 -3.57 -14.02
CA LEU A 291 6.73 -4.60 -15.04
C LEU A 291 8.08 -5.25 -14.77
N VAL A 292 8.17 -6.56 -14.98
CA VAL A 292 9.45 -7.29 -15.04
C VAL A 292 9.60 -7.92 -16.43
N LEU A 293 10.71 -7.63 -17.08
CA LEU A 293 11.08 -8.12 -18.41
C LEU A 293 12.36 -8.98 -18.32
N GLU A 294 12.37 -10.10 -19.02
CA GLU A 294 13.55 -10.96 -19.24
C GLU A 294 13.55 -11.43 -20.70
N ASP A 295 14.63 -11.18 -21.43
CA ASP A 295 14.78 -11.56 -22.85
C ASP A 295 13.60 -11.13 -23.76
N GLY A 296 12.98 -9.99 -23.44
CA GLY A 296 11.82 -9.44 -24.17
C GLY A 296 10.47 -10.05 -23.77
N ALA A 297 10.44 -11.02 -22.87
CA ALA A 297 9.22 -11.58 -22.30
C ALA A 297 8.82 -10.86 -21.00
N VAL A 298 7.52 -10.64 -20.82
CA VAL A 298 6.96 -10.14 -19.57
C VAL A 298 6.83 -11.30 -18.58
N LEU A 299 7.52 -11.20 -17.44
CA LEU A 299 7.44 -12.20 -16.37
C LEU A 299 6.32 -11.88 -15.37
N ALA A 300 6.10 -10.60 -15.09
CA ALA A 300 5.05 -10.09 -14.21
C ALA A 300 4.71 -8.65 -14.61
N SER A 301 3.45 -8.27 -14.46
CA SER A 301 2.96 -6.91 -14.71
C SER A 301 1.87 -6.52 -13.74
N VAL A 302 1.79 -5.23 -13.45
CA VAL A 302 0.65 -4.59 -12.76
C VAL A 302 -0.69 -5.05 -13.36
N PRO A 303 -1.75 -5.31 -12.56
CA PRO A 303 -1.90 -5.06 -11.12
C PRO A 303 -1.22 -6.05 -10.17
N ASP A 304 -0.68 -7.17 -10.66
CA ASP A 304 0.06 -8.12 -9.81
C ASP A 304 1.25 -7.41 -9.13
N LEU A 305 1.60 -7.87 -7.93
CA LEU A 305 2.56 -7.18 -7.07
C LEU A 305 3.97 -7.57 -7.47
N ILE A 306 4.85 -6.57 -7.55
CA ILE A 306 6.27 -6.72 -7.84
C ILE A 306 7.03 -5.93 -6.78
N THR A 307 7.94 -6.58 -6.06
CA THR A 307 8.75 -5.91 -5.05
C THR A 307 10.22 -6.30 -5.17
N ILE A 308 11.09 -5.33 -4.89
CA ILE A 308 12.53 -5.54 -4.85
C ILE A 308 12.93 -5.50 -3.39
N ILE A 309 13.53 -6.58 -2.90
CA ILE A 309 14.03 -6.68 -1.53
C ILE A 309 15.55 -6.83 -1.52
N ASP A 310 16.18 -6.41 -0.45
CA ASP A 310 17.60 -6.68 -0.20
C ASP A 310 17.82 -8.20 -0.06
N ALA A 311 18.80 -8.74 -0.80
CA ALA A 311 18.99 -10.18 -0.93
C ALA A 311 19.53 -10.86 0.35
N GLU A 312 19.96 -10.09 1.35
CA GLU A 312 20.53 -10.61 2.59
C GLU A 312 19.56 -10.45 3.76
N THR A 313 18.93 -9.27 3.86
CA THR A 313 18.01 -8.94 4.96
C THR A 313 16.55 -9.21 4.64
N GLY A 314 16.17 -9.30 3.35
CA GLY A 314 14.79 -9.42 2.90
C GLY A 314 13.97 -8.14 3.00
N HIS A 315 14.55 -7.03 3.47
CA HIS A 315 13.84 -5.75 3.59
C HIS A 315 13.54 -5.17 2.22
N ALA A 316 12.32 -4.64 2.04
CA ALA A 316 11.94 -3.97 0.80
C ALA A 316 12.77 -2.70 0.55
N ILE A 317 13.11 -2.47 -0.72
CA ILE A 317 13.83 -1.30 -1.18
C ILE A 317 12.87 -0.47 -2.03
N THR A 318 12.58 0.75 -1.58
CA THR A 318 11.74 1.69 -2.31
C THR A 318 12.42 2.19 -3.58
N THR A 319 11.65 2.63 -4.57
CA THR A 319 12.19 3.02 -5.89
C THR A 319 13.16 4.21 -5.80
N GLU A 320 12.95 5.11 -4.84
CA GLU A 320 13.85 6.23 -4.53
C GLU A 320 15.14 5.78 -3.81
N MET A 321 15.15 4.61 -3.18
CA MET A 321 16.30 4.04 -2.45
C MET A 321 17.12 3.04 -3.27
N LEU A 322 16.66 2.61 -4.45
CA LEU A 322 17.45 1.79 -5.37
C LEU A 322 18.77 2.50 -5.74
N ARG A 323 19.88 1.75 -5.68
CA ARG A 323 21.24 2.22 -5.99
C ARG A 323 21.99 1.16 -6.78
N PHE A 324 22.81 1.63 -7.73
CA PHE A 324 23.78 0.76 -8.40
C PHE A 324 24.60 -0.02 -7.36
N GLY A 325 24.74 -1.32 -7.58
CA GLY A 325 25.58 -2.17 -6.78
C GLY A 325 24.89 -2.95 -5.66
N GLN A 326 23.66 -2.60 -5.30
CA GLN A 326 22.88 -3.35 -4.30
C GLN A 326 22.62 -4.79 -4.77
N ARG A 327 22.66 -5.72 -3.81
CA ARG A 327 22.30 -7.13 -4.02
C ARG A 327 20.83 -7.28 -3.66
N VAL A 328 20.03 -7.75 -4.60
CA VAL A 328 18.57 -7.72 -4.49
C VAL A 328 17.94 -9.01 -4.97
N SER A 329 16.76 -9.30 -4.44
CA SER A 329 15.86 -10.34 -4.93
C SER A 329 14.56 -9.68 -5.42
N VAL A 330 14.07 -10.12 -6.58
CA VAL A 330 12.81 -9.65 -7.17
C VAL A 330 11.74 -10.68 -6.87
N LEU A 331 10.68 -10.26 -6.19
CA LEU A 331 9.53 -11.11 -5.88
C LEU A 331 8.30 -10.63 -6.66
N ALA A 332 7.46 -11.57 -7.07
CA ALA A 332 6.15 -11.29 -7.64
C ALA A 332 5.07 -12.25 -7.12
N TRP A 333 3.85 -11.75 -6.95
CA TRP A 333 2.68 -12.53 -6.54
C TRP A 333 1.37 -11.92 -7.06
N ALA A 334 0.30 -12.71 -6.96
CA ALA A 334 -1.01 -12.35 -7.47
C ALA A 334 -1.61 -11.13 -6.74
N CYS A 335 -2.25 -10.25 -7.50
CA CYS A 335 -3.13 -9.22 -6.95
C CYS A 335 -4.46 -9.79 -6.44
N ASP A 336 -5.18 -8.97 -5.67
CA ASP A 336 -6.56 -9.26 -5.30
C ASP A 336 -7.45 -9.44 -6.56
N PRO A 337 -8.38 -10.42 -6.56
CA PRO A 337 -9.27 -10.68 -7.68
C PRO A 337 -10.07 -9.45 -8.19
N ILE A 338 -10.33 -8.45 -7.36
CA ILE A 338 -11.04 -7.22 -7.77
C ILE A 338 -10.30 -6.51 -8.92
N TRP A 339 -8.96 -6.56 -8.92
CA TRP A 339 -8.12 -5.94 -9.94
C TRP A 339 -8.11 -6.69 -11.27
N ARG A 340 -8.54 -7.95 -11.28
CA ARG A 340 -8.63 -8.80 -12.48
C ARG A 340 -9.96 -8.66 -13.21
N THR A 341 -10.91 -7.91 -12.64
CA THR A 341 -12.16 -7.54 -13.31
C THR A 341 -11.89 -6.60 -14.49
N PRO A 342 -12.80 -6.50 -15.48
CA PRO A 342 -12.62 -5.56 -16.59
C PRO A 342 -12.40 -4.11 -16.13
N ARG A 343 -13.13 -3.67 -15.09
CA ARG A 343 -12.97 -2.33 -14.52
C ARG A 343 -11.66 -2.18 -13.74
N GLY A 344 -11.24 -3.20 -13.01
CA GLY A 344 -9.94 -3.23 -12.34
C GLY A 344 -8.78 -3.09 -13.32
N LEU A 345 -8.83 -3.83 -14.44
CA LEU A 345 -7.81 -3.76 -15.49
C LEU A 345 -7.84 -2.47 -16.30
N GLU A 346 -9.01 -1.86 -16.48
CA GLU A 346 -9.12 -0.51 -17.06
C GLU A 346 -8.40 0.53 -16.20
N LEU A 347 -8.53 0.44 -14.87
CA LEU A 347 -7.97 1.42 -13.94
C LEU A 347 -6.50 1.17 -13.60
N ALA A 348 -6.09 -0.08 -13.45
CA ALA A 348 -4.78 -0.46 -12.91
C ALA A 348 -4.06 -1.55 -13.73
N GLY A 349 -4.54 -1.90 -14.92
CA GLY A 349 -3.83 -2.79 -15.85
C GLY A 349 -2.66 -2.11 -16.55
N PRO A 350 -1.85 -2.85 -17.32
CA PRO A 350 -0.67 -2.30 -18.01
C PRO A 350 -0.99 -1.10 -18.90
N ALA A 351 -2.14 -1.11 -19.57
CA ALA A 351 -2.59 -0.02 -20.42
C ALA A 351 -2.84 1.30 -19.66
N ALA A 352 -3.30 1.24 -18.40
CA ALA A 352 -3.50 2.41 -17.55
C ALA A 352 -2.19 3.16 -17.26
N PHE A 353 -1.06 2.44 -17.31
CA PHE A 353 0.29 2.98 -17.16
C PHE A 353 0.98 3.27 -18.50
N GLY A 354 0.26 3.13 -19.62
CA GLY A 354 0.77 3.42 -20.97
C GLY A 354 1.56 2.28 -21.62
N TYR A 355 1.47 1.05 -21.11
CA TYR A 355 2.07 -0.12 -21.74
C TYR A 355 1.08 -0.78 -22.71
N ASP A 356 1.46 -0.90 -23.98
CA ASP A 356 0.70 -1.60 -25.01
C ASP A 356 0.94 -3.13 -24.92
N LEU A 357 0.47 -3.72 -23.82
CA LEU A 357 0.65 -5.13 -23.49
C LEU A 357 -0.64 -5.70 -22.87
N PRO A 358 -1.05 -6.93 -23.22
CA PRO A 358 -2.17 -7.59 -22.55
C PRO A 358 -1.77 -7.97 -21.11
N TYR A 359 -2.71 -7.85 -20.18
CA TYR A 359 -2.52 -8.40 -18.84
C TYR A 359 -2.56 -9.93 -18.89
N VAL A 360 -1.54 -10.57 -18.33
CA VAL A 360 -1.50 -12.02 -18.10
C VAL A 360 -1.39 -12.24 -16.60
N PRO A 361 -2.38 -12.91 -15.97
CA PRO A 361 -2.35 -13.14 -14.52
C PRO A 361 -1.11 -13.88 -14.07
N PHE A 362 -0.50 -13.41 -12.99
CA PHE A 362 0.58 -14.12 -12.33
C PHE A 362 0.04 -15.36 -11.60
N GLU A 363 0.55 -16.54 -11.97
CA GLU A 363 0.17 -17.86 -11.43
C GLU A 363 1.13 -18.30 -10.29
N GLY A 364 1.30 -17.49 -9.24
CA GLY A 364 1.99 -17.86 -7.98
C GLY A 364 3.36 -18.55 -8.10
N ALA A 365 3.75 -19.29 -7.06
CA ALA A 365 5.01 -20.05 -7.03
C ALA A 365 4.95 -21.42 -7.76
N THR A 366 3.76 -21.92 -8.08
CA THR A 366 3.58 -23.22 -8.75
C THR A 366 3.65 -23.13 -10.28
N ARG A 367 4.79 -23.53 -10.84
CA ARG A 367 4.85 -24.35 -12.07
C ARG A 367 5.91 -25.42 -11.97
#